data_AF-A0A679F7I8-F1
#
_entry.id   AF-A0A679F7I8-F1
#
_cell.length_a   1.000
_cell.length_b   1.000
_cell.length_c   1.000
_cell.angle_alpha   90.00
_cell.angle_beta   90.00
_cell.angle_gamma   90.00
#
_symmetry.space_group_name_H-M   'P 1'
#
loop_
_entity.id
_entity.type
_entity.pdbx_description
1 polymer ?
#
loop_
_entity_poly.entity_id
_entity_poly.type
_entity_poly.pdbx_seq_one_letter_code
_entity_poly.pdbx_strand_id
1 'polypeptide(L)'
;MNIPEAFSDLAEWFMFEVEEDIPEGQDYVAYAIGHLDESQKKGAERFIDGLLRQELSDRELIDIWFRAGARMGFAKDADYRVVLIEVLHRLRGD
;
A
#
# COMPACT_ATOMS: atom_id res chain seq x y z
N MET A 1 3.50 -6.63 15.68
CA MET A 1 2.41 -5.86 15.07
C MET A 1 1.49 -6.81 14.32
N ASN A 2 0.18 -6.70 14.51
CA ASN A 2 -0.82 -7.44 13.72
C ASN A 2 -1.15 -6.59 12.48
N ILE A 3 -1.13 -7.21 11.30
CA ILE A 3 -1.48 -6.55 10.04
C ILE A 3 -2.97 -6.78 9.79
N PRO A 4 -3.78 -5.73 9.62
CA PRO A 4 -5.21 -5.88 9.38
C PRO A 4 -5.48 -6.36 7.96
N GLU A 5 -6.54 -7.15 7.80
CA GLU A 5 -7.00 -7.68 6.50
C GLU A 5 -7.14 -6.58 5.46
N ALA A 6 -7.73 -5.43 5.80
CA ALA A 6 -7.85 -4.30 4.88
C ALA A 6 -6.51 -3.77 4.31
N PHE A 7 -5.41 -3.84 5.07
CA PHE A 7 -4.09 -3.49 4.54
C PHE A 7 -3.47 -4.64 3.76
N SER A 8 -3.74 -5.89 4.16
CA SER A 8 -3.37 -7.06 3.37
C SER A 8 -4.04 -7.05 1.99
N ASP A 9 -5.35 -6.78 1.92
CA ASP A 9 -6.10 -6.65 0.68
C ASP A 9 -5.47 -5.61 -0.23
N LEU A 10 -5.12 -4.43 0.31
CA LEU A 10 -4.40 -3.40 -0.43
C LEU A 10 -3.04 -3.90 -0.94
N ALA A 11 -2.22 -4.47 -0.05
CA ALA A 11 -0.86 -4.90 -0.34
C ALA A 11 -0.82 -6.04 -1.36
N GLU A 12 -1.80 -6.94 -1.32
CA GLU A 12 -1.93 -8.03 -2.29
C GLU A 12 -2.10 -7.51 -3.71
N TRP A 13 -2.76 -6.36 -3.94
CA TRP A 13 -2.85 -5.76 -5.29
C TRP A 13 -1.52 -5.24 -5.84
N PHE A 14 -0.45 -5.23 -5.03
CA PHE A 14 0.92 -5.00 -5.49
C PHE A 14 1.62 -6.33 -5.82
N MET A 15 0.99 -7.11 -6.71
CA MET A 15 1.57 -8.35 -7.24
C MET A 15 2.59 -8.07 -8.35
N PHE A 16 3.72 -8.79 -8.28
CA PHE A 16 4.70 -8.91 -9.35
C PHE A 16 3.98 -9.31 -10.64
N GLU A 17 4.08 -8.49 -11.68
CA GLU A 17 3.46 -8.74 -12.98
C GLU A 17 1.94 -8.88 -12.90
N VAL A 18 1.22 -7.78 -13.06
CA VAL A 18 -0.17 -7.91 -13.51
C VAL A 18 -0.08 -8.50 -14.93
N GLU A 19 -0.50 -9.77 -15.06
CA GLU A 19 -0.93 -10.37 -16.34
C GLU A 19 -2.18 -9.66 -16.91
N GLU A 20 -2.72 -8.67 -16.19
CA GLU A 20 -3.74 -7.73 -16.63
C GLU A 20 -3.11 -6.36 -16.95
N ASP A 21 -3.51 -5.77 -18.06
CA ASP A 21 -3.12 -4.40 -18.41
C ASP A 21 -3.68 -3.43 -17.36
N ILE A 22 -2.81 -2.82 -16.54
CA ILE A 22 -3.20 -1.62 -15.76
C ILE A 22 -3.82 -0.65 -16.77
N PRO A 23 -5.07 -0.19 -16.57
CA PRO A 23 -5.75 0.65 -17.53
C PRO A 23 -4.91 1.87 -17.91
N GLU A 24 -4.91 2.22 -19.19
CA GLU A 24 -4.21 3.40 -19.68
C GLU A 24 -4.65 4.63 -18.88
N GLY A 25 -3.69 5.33 -18.26
CA GLY A 25 -3.93 6.48 -17.40
C GLY A 25 -4.08 6.19 -15.90
N GLN A 26 -3.92 4.93 -15.46
CA GLN A 26 -3.78 4.58 -14.05
C GLN A 26 -2.35 4.14 -13.73
N ASP A 27 -1.90 4.46 -12.51
CA ASP A 27 -0.73 3.82 -11.92
C ASP A 27 -1.15 2.70 -10.95
N TYR A 28 -0.16 1.93 -10.50
CA TYR A 28 -0.34 0.80 -9.60
C TYR A 28 -1.01 1.17 -8.26
N VAL A 29 -0.83 2.39 -7.75
CA VAL A 29 -1.47 2.82 -6.50
C VAL A 29 -2.96 3.07 -6.73
N ALA A 30 -3.30 3.81 -7.79
CA ALA A 30 -4.70 4.04 -8.17
C ALA A 30 -5.41 2.72 -8.47
N TYR A 31 -4.74 1.81 -9.17
CA TYR A 31 -5.23 0.47 -9.48
C TYR A 31 -5.53 -0.33 -8.19
N ALA A 32 -4.59 -0.41 -7.27
CA ALA A 32 -4.76 -1.13 -6.00
C ALA A 32 -5.90 -0.55 -5.16
N ILE A 33 -5.97 0.78 -5.02
CA ILE A 33 -7.05 1.44 -4.26
C ILE A 33 -8.42 1.22 -4.92
N GLY A 34 -8.47 1.15 -6.26
CA GLY A 34 -9.70 0.92 -7.03
C GLY A 34 -10.38 -0.42 -6.77
N HIS A 35 -9.64 -1.42 -6.26
CA HIS A 35 -10.16 -2.74 -5.92
C HIS A 35 -10.70 -2.87 -4.49
N LEU A 36 -10.56 -1.82 -3.68
CA LEU A 36 -11.03 -1.81 -2.31
C LEU A 36 -12.42 -1.21 -2.19
N ASP A 37 -13.24 -1.77 -1.30
CA ASP A 37 -14.46 -1.13 -0.85
C ASP A 37 -14.18 0.00 0.16
N GLU A 38 -15.20 0.80 0.48
CA GLU A 38 -15.06 1.95 1.38
C GLU A 38 -14.67 1.58 2.82
N SER A 39 -15.00 0.37 3.27
CA SER A 39 -14.60 -0.13 4.59
C SER A 39 -13.12 -0.53 4.59
N GLN A 40 -12.67 -1.24 3.55
CA GLN A 40 -11.29 -1.63 3.32
C GLN A 40 -10.40 -0.39 3.18
N LYS A 41 -10.80 0.60 2.36
CA LYS A 41 -10.08 1.88 2.23
C LYS A 41 -9.85 2.55 3.57
N LYS A 42 -10.90 2.69 4.39
CA LYS A 42 -10.79 3.28 5.75
C LYS A 42 -9.93 2.44 6.68
N GLY A 43 -9.97 1.12 6.56
CA GLY A 43 -9.12 0.21 7.33
C GLY A 43 -7.64 0.38 6.99
N ALA A 44 -7.31 0.38 5.70
CA ALA A 44 -5.96 0.59 5.19
C ALA A 44 -5.45 2.00 5.55
N GLU A 45 -6.28 3.04 5.37
CA GLU A 45 -5.95 4.43 5.70
C GLU A 45 -5.50 4.57 7.15
N ARG A 46 -6.31 4.08 8.11
CA ARG A 46 -5.99 4.15 9.54
C ARG A 46 -4.72 3.40 9.88
N PHE A 47 -4.49 2.26 9.25
CA PHE A 47 -3.31 1.46 9.50
C PHE A 47 -2.05 2.17 8.98
N ILE A 48 -2.08 2.69 7.75
CA ILE A 48 -0.97 3.44 7.15
C ILE A 48 -0.66 4.71 7.97
N ASP A 49 -1.69 5.48 8.35
CA ASP A 49 -1.51 6.64 9.23
C ASP A 49 -0.85 6.26 10.56
N GLY A 50 -1.23 5.10 11.11
CA GLY A 50 -0.61 4.52 12.30
C GLY A 50 0.86 4.11 12.10
N LEU A 51 1.21 3.52 10.95
CA LEU A 51 2.60 3.18 10.60
C LEU A 51 3.47 4.42 10.48
N LEU A 52 2.98 5.46 9.79
CA LEU A 52 3.73 6.68 9.51
C LEU A 52 3.99 7.51 10.77
N ARG A 53 3.10 7.45 11.78
CA ARG A 53 3.29 8.07 13.10
C ARG A 53 4.30 7.35 13.99
N GLN A 54 4.66 6.11 13.67
CA GLN A 54 5.70 5.38 14.38
C GLN A 54 7.08 5.71 13.82
N GLU A 55 8.11 5.69 14.68
CA GLU A 55 9.52 5.84 14.31
C GLU A 55 10.07 4.54 13.68
N LEU A 56 9.32 3.93 12.75
CA LEU A 56 9.75 2.76 12.00
C LEU A 56 10.79 3.16 10.96
N SER A 57 11.85 2.38 10.86
CA SER A 57 12.80 2.45 9.76
C SER A 57 12.16 1.98 8.46
N ASP A 58 12.69 2.43 7.33
CA ASP A 58 12.26 1.95 6.01
C ASP A 58 12.33 0.43 5.89
N ARG A 59 13.35 -0.20 6.50
CA ARG A 59 13.46 -1.66 6.54
C ARG A 59 12.26 -2.32 7.23
N GLU A 60 11.79 -1.75 8.34
CA GLU A 60 10.60 -2.26 9.03
C GLU A 60 9.33 -2.03 8.22
N LEU A 61 9.22 -0.89 7.52
CA LEU A 61 8.11 -0.61 6.62
C LEU A 61 8.08 -1.61 5.45
N ILE A 62 9.25 -1.92 4.88
CA ILE A 62 9.43 -2.95 3.87
C ILE A 62 9.00 -4.33 4.41
N ASP A 63 9.48 -4.71 5.59
CA ASP A 63 9.13 -6.00 6.19
C ASP A 63 7.61 -6.11 6.44
N ILE A 64 6.96 -5.03 6.90
CA ILE A 64 5.51 -4.98 7.09
C ILE A 64 4.77 -5.10 5.76
N TRP A 65 5.23 -4.38 4.73
CA TRP A 65 4.68 -4.40 3.38
C TRP A 65 4.65 -5.83 2.80
N PHE A 66 5.79 -6.52 2.81
CA PHE A 66 5.87 -7.89 2.30
C PHE A 66 5.11 -8.89 3.19
N ARG A 67 5.10 -8.70 4.51
CA ARG A 67 4.30 -9.54 5.42
C ARG A 67 2.79 -9.35 5.24
N ALA A 68 2.36 -8.20 4.70
CA ALA A 68 0.95 -7.95 4.42
C ALA A 68 0.45 -8.72 3.19
N GLY A 69 1.34 -9.25 2.36
CA GLY A 69 0.98 -10.02 1.16
C GLY A 69 1.49 -9.40 -0.13
N ALA A 70 2.10 -8.20 -0.08
CA ALA A 70 2.73 -7.62 -1.25
C ALA A 70 3.82 -8.55 -1.79
N ARG A 71 3.87 -8.69 -3.11
CA ARG A 71 4.87 -9.52 -3.80
C ARG A 71 5.91 -8.69 -4.54
N MET A 72 5.63 -7.41 -4.75
CA MET A 72 6.59 -6.43 -5.20
C MET A 72 6.87 -5.37 -4.15
N GLY A 73 8.13 -4.97 -4.13
CA GLY A 73 8.55 -3.74 -3.51
C GLY A 73 8.59 -2.59 -4.51
N PHE A 74 8.70 -1.37 -4.00
CA PHE A 74 9.02 -0.21 -4.82
C PHE A 74 10.46 -0.30 -5.33
N ALA A 75 10.83 0.59 -6.27
CA ALA A 75 12.18 0.63 -6.84
C ALA A 75 13.27 0.58 -5.76
N LYS A 76 14.45 0.04 -6.07
CA LYS A 76 15.53 -0.24 -5.10
C LYS A 76 15.96 0.97 -4.25
N ASP A 77 15.73 2.18 -4.76
CA ASP A 77 16.05 3.46 -4.11
C ASP A 77 14.80 4.25 -3.69
N ALA A 78 13.60 3.66 -3.77
CA ALA A 78 12.37 4.27 -3.33
C ALA A 78 12.29 4.24 -1.80
N ASP A 79 12.07 5.41 -1.23
CA ASP A 79 11.74 5.58 0.19
C ASP A 79 10.32 5.04 0.41
N TYR A 80 10.20 3.94 1.16
CA TYR A 80 8.92 3.28 1.39
C TYR A 80 7.96 4.16 2.17
N ARG A 81 8.49 5.05 3.01
CA ARG A 81 7.69 6.03 3.72
C ARG A 81 7.08 7.02 2.74
N VAL A 82 7.82 7.47 1.73
CA VAL A 82 7.28 8.34 0.66
C VAL A 82 6.11 7.65 -0.06
N VAL A 83 6.25 6.36 -0.39
CA VAL A 83 5.16 5.67 -1.09
C VAL A 83 3.95 5.45 -0.18
N LEU A 84 4.15 5.09 1.09
CA LEU A 84 3.05 4.97 2.05
C LEU A 84 2.34 6.32 2.28
N ILE A 85 3.06 7.44 2.23
CA ILE A 85 2.47 8.80 2.25
C ILE A 85 1.60 9.02 1.01
N GLU A 86 2.08 8.65 -0.18
CA GLU A 86 1.31 8.77 -1.42
C GLU A 86 0.04 7.93 -1.41
N VAL A 87 0.14 6.67 -0.98
CA VAL A 87 -1.03 5.79 -0.81
C VAL A 87 -2.03 6.41 0.17
N LEU A 88 -1.55 6.98 1.28
CA LEU A 88 -2.40 7.61 2.28
C LEU A 88 -3.15 8.83 1.73
N HIS A 89 -2.48 9.71 0.99
CA HIS A 89 -3.13 10.87 0.37
C HIS A 89 -4.25 10.42 -0.59
N ARG A 90 -3.97 9.42 -1.44
CA ARG A 90 -4.97 8.92 -2.40
C ARG A 90 -6.15 8.21 -1.74
N LEU A 91 -5.92 7.50 -0.62
CA LEU A 91 -7.00 6.92 0.19
C LEU A 91 -7.92 7.99 0.80
N ARG A 92 -7.38 9.16 1.11
CA ARG A 92 -8.13 10.32 1.61
C ARG A 92 -8.81 11.14 0.52
N GLY A 93 -8.39 10.95 -0.73
CA GLY A 93 -8.85 11.74 -1.87
C GLY A 93 -8.16 13.11 -1.99
N ASP A 94 -6.96 13.23 -1.42
CA ASP A 94 -6.10 14.42 -1.48
C ASP A 94 -5.31 14.52 -2.80
#